data_AF-A0A0B6XWH3-F1
#
_entry.id   AF-A0A0B6XWH3-F1
#
_cell.length_a   1.000
_cell.length_b   1.000
_cell.length_c   1.000
_cell.angle_alpha   90.00
_cell.angle_beta   90.00
_cell.angle_gamma   90.00
#
_symmetry.space_group_name_H-M   'P 1'
#
loop_
_entity.id
_entity.type
_entity.pdbx_description
1 polymer ?
#
loop_
_entity_poly.entity_id
_entity_poly.type
_entity_poly.pdbx_seq_one_letter_code
_entity_poly.pdbx_strand_id
1 'polypeptide(L)'
;LCDQLREKSKSGEVRRTHIILVAEGAVDNSGNHINCSEVQKVLIEQMKMDVRVTVLGHVQRGGNTSAFDRILGTRMGAEAVIALMDSTPNTPAYVISLDGYEIV
;
A
#
# COMPACT_ATOMS: atom_id res chain seq x y z
N LEU A 1 8.36 -5.07 17.30
CA LEU A 1 9.28 -4.78 16.17
C LEU A 1 10.71 -5.22 16.48
N CYS A 2 11.39 -4.61 17.47
CA CYS A 2 12.79 -4.90 17.78
C CYS A 2 13.05 -6.39 18.06
N ASP A 3 12.17 -7.05 18.81
CA ASP A 3 12.33 -8.49 19.12
C ASP A 3 12.28 -9.36 17.86
N GLN A 4 11.32 -9.10 16.95
CA GLN A 4 11.24 -9.79 15.67
C GLN A 4 12.50 -9.58 14.81
N LEU A 5 13.10 -8.39 14.85
CA LEU A 5 14.36 -8.12 14.15
C LEU A 5 15.51 -8.91 14.79
N ARG A 6 15.61 -8.96 16.13
CA ARG A 6 16.64 -9.73 16.85
C ARG A 6 16.54 -11.23 16.57
N GLU A 7 15.32 -11.77 16.53
CA GLU A 7 15.09 -13.18 16.20
C GLU A 7 15.55 -13.50 14.79
N LYS A 8 15.20 -12.66 13.82
CA LYS A 8 15.63 -12.83 12.41
C LYS A 8 17.13 -12.65 12.22
N SER A 9 17.82 -11.89 13.08
CA SER A 9 19.29 -11.82 13.06
C SER A 9 19.96 -13.06 13.64
N LYS A 10 19.29 -13.79 14.55
CA LYS A 10 19.85 -14.97 15.22
C LYS A 10 19.67 -16.27 14.44
N SER A 11 18.69 -16.36 13.53
CA SER A 11 18.30 -17.61 12.86
C SER A 11 19.30 -18.13 11.81
N GLY A 12 20.54 -17.64 11.76
CA GLY A 12 21.59 -18.12 10.85
C GLY A 12 21.39 -17.78 9.36
N GLU A 13 20.16 -17.45 8.96
CA GLU A 13 19.84 -16.79 7.69
C GLU A 13 20.33 -15.34 7.76
N VAL A 14 21.51 -15.08 7.21
CA VAL A 14 22.14 -13.76 7.20
C VAL A 14 21.38 -12.80 6.28
N ARG A 15 20.21 -12.32 6.72
CA ARG A 15 19.57 -11.14 6.13
C ARG A 15 20.31 -9.91 6.64
N ARG A 16 21.27 -9.44 5.84
CA ARG A 16 22.05 -8.23 6.13
C ARG A 16 21.21 -6.94 6.13
N THR A 17 20.02 -6.98 5.54
CA THR A 17 19.18 -5.80 5.34
C THR A 17 17.74 -6.09 5.75
N HIS A 18 17.13 -5.12 6.42
CA HIS A 18 15.72 -5.11 6.75
C HIS A 18 15.03 -3.97 6.00
N ILE A 19 13.83 -4.24 5.49
CA ILE A 19 12.96 -3.23 4.90
C ILE A 19 11.73 -3.12 5.79
N ILE A 20 11.44 -1.91 6.23
CA ILE A 20 10.27 -1.59 7.05
C ILE A 20 9.44 -0.64 6.23
N LEU A 21 8.19 -1.03 5.95
CA LEU A 21 7.22 -0.21 5.25
C LEU A 21 6.37 0.51 6.29
N VAL A 22 6.27 1.83 6.17
CA VAL A 22 5.45 2.67 7.04
C VAL A 22 4.45 3.40 6.14
N ALA A 23 3.16 3.22 6.41
CA ALA A 23 2.11 3.94 5.70
C ALA A 23 2.11 5.42 6.13
N GLU A 24 1.81 6.33 5.21
CA GLU A 24 1.74 7.78 5.50
C GLU A 24 0.72 8.09 6.63
N GLY A 25 -0.37 7.34 6.69
CA GLY A 25 -1.39 7.43 7.73
C GLY A 25 -1.23 6.44 8.88
N ALA A 26 -0.04 5.90 9.14
CA ALA A 26 0.18 4.98 10.26
C ALA A 26 -0.11 5.66 11.61
N VAL A 27 -0.83 4.97 12.49
CA VAL A 27 -1.20 5.44 13.83
C VAL A 27 -1.07 4.33 14.87
N ASP A 28 -0.88 4.70 16.13
CA ASP A 28 -0.99 3.80 17.26
C ASP A 28 -2.45 3.56 17.68
N ASN A 29 -2.68 2.75 18.72
CA ASN A 29 -4.01 2.44 19.23
C ASN A 29 -4.73 3.65 19.87
N SER A 30 -4.01 4.72 20.15
CA SER A 30 -4.53 5.97 20.71
C SER A 30 -4.80 7.02 19.62
N GLY A 31 -4.52 6.69 18.35
CA GLY A 31 -4.66 7.59 17.21
C GLY A 31 -3.50 8.55 17.01
N ASN A 32 -2.39 8.40 17.73
CA ASN A 32 -1.20 9.22 17.50
C ASN A 32 -0.48 8.73 16.24
N HIS A 33 -0.02 9.65 15.41
CA HIS A 33 0.73 9.32 14.20
C HIS A 33 2.04 8.60 14.53
N ILE A 34 2.38 7.62 13.70
CA ILE A 34 3.66 6.92 13.73
C ILE A 34 4.45 7.33 12.50
N ASN A 35 5.50 8.12 12.68
CA ASN A 35 6.31 8.64 11.59
C ASN A 35 7.59 7.81 11.37
N CYS A 36 8.14 7.84 10.16
CA CYS A 36 9.39 7.16 9.83
C CYS A 36 10.56 7.57 10.74
N SER A 37 10.61 8.83 11.19
CA SER A 37 11.64 9.33 12.10
C SER A 37 11.58 8.67 13.48
N GLU A 38 10.39 8.35 13.98
CA GLU A 38 10.22 7.68 15.28
C GLU A 38 10.67 6.22 15.18
N VAL A 39 10.28 5.55 14.10
CA VAL A 39 10.76 4.19 13.80
C VAL A 39 12.29 4.16 13.67
N GLN A 40 12.87 5.11 12.93
CA GLN A 40 14.32 5.26 12.78
C GLN A 40 14.99 5.44 14.15
N LYS A 41 14.47 6.35 14.98
CA LYS A 41 15.00 6.62 16.32
C LYS A 41 15.02 5.36 17.17
N VAL A 42 13.92 4.61 17.25
CA VAL A 42 13.83 3.37 18.03
C VAL A 42 14.87 2.35 17.57
N LEU A 43 15.06 2.19 16.26
CA LEU A 43 16.03 1.23 15.71
C LEU A 43 17.48 1.65 15.96
N ILE A 44 17.80 2.94 15.83
CA ILE A 44 19.15 3.44 16.14
C ILE A 44 19.42 3.29 17.64
N GLU A 45 18.49 3.71 18.49
CA GLU A 45 18.70 3.75 19.94
C GLU A 45 18.75 2.35 20.56
N GLN A 46 17.81 1.46 20.19
CA GLN A 46 17.63 0.16 20.84
C GLN A 46 18.29 -1.02 20.11
N MET A 47 18.55 -0.88 18.81
CA MET A 47 19.12 -1.97 17.97
C MET A 47 20.50 -1.62 17.41
N LYS A 48 20.95 -0.36 17.52
CA LYS A 48 22.25 0.12 17.01
C LYS A 48 22.46 -0.18 15.51
N MET A 49 21.38 -0.13 14.73
CA MET A 49 21.41 -0.36 13.29
C MET A 49 21.68 0.94 12.53
N ASP A 50 22.35 0.86 11.37
CA ASP A 50 22.33 1.96 10.39
C ASP A 50 20.98 1.95 9.68
N VAL A 51 20.26 3.07 9.73
CA VAL A 51 18.89 3.18 9.24
C VAL A 51 18.75 4.41 8.36
N ARG A 52 18.29 4.18 7.13
CA ARG A 52 17.96 5.22 6.16
C ARG A 52 16.46 5.28 5.97
N VAL A 53 15.93 6.50 5.93
CA VAL A 53 14.53 6.77 5.62
C VAL A 53 14.45 7.22 4.17
N THR A 54 13.56 6.59 3.41
CA THR A 54 13.25 6.98 2.03
C THR A 54 11.75 7.25 1.94
N VAL A 55 11.39 8.48 1.63
CA VAL A 55 10.00 8.86 1.33
C VAL A 55 9.82 8.82 -0.19
N LEU A 56 9.03 7.88 -0.68
CA LEU A 56 8.81 7.70 -2.12
C LEU A 56 8.07 8.89 -2.75
N GLY A 57 7.04 9.42 -2.08
CA GLY A 57 6.27 10.57 -2.54
C GLY A 57 5.56 10.34 -3.88
N HIS A 58 5.52 11.38 -4.72
CA HIS A 58 4.71 11.43 -5.95
C HIS A 58 5.10 10.40 -7.03
N VAL A 59 6.28 9.79 -6.92
CA VAL A 59 6.70 8.73 -7.86
C VAL A 59 5.72 7.55 -7.88
N GLN A 60 5.00 7.32 -6.78
CA GLN A 60 3.99 6.26 -6.66
C GLN A 60 2.76 6.48 -7.55
N ARG A 61 2.51 7.70 -8.01
CA ARG A 61 1.37 8.06 -8.88
C ARG A 61 1.76 8.21 -10.35
N GLY A 62 3.06 8.23 -10.65
CA GLY A 62 3.59 8.41 -12.00
C GLY A 62 3.99 7.08 -12.67
N GLY A 63 4.57 7.20 -13.86
CA GLY A 63 5.09 6.05 -14.62
C GLY A 63 4.04 5.39 -15.53
N ASN A 64 4.43 4.27 -16.14
CA ASN A 64 3.57 3.53 -17.05
C ASN A 64 2.61 2.63 -16.27
N THR A 65 1.32 2.70 -16.60
CA THR A 65 0.28 1.82 -16.07
C THR A 65 0.64 0.34 -16.30
N SER A 66 0.47 -0.49 -15.26
CA SER A 66 0.77 -1.93 -15.30
C SER A 66 -0.16 -2.67 -16.27
N ALA A 67 0.21 -3.88 -16.70
CA ALA A 67 -0.67 -4.69 -17.56
C ALA A 67 -2.02 -4.99 -16.88
N PHE A 68 -1.99 -5.23 -15.56
CA PHE A 68 -3.20 -5.45 -14.77
C PHE A 68 -4.10 -4.21 -14.81
N ASP A 69 -3.56 -3.04 -14.48
CA ASP A 69 -4.33 -1.79 -14.43
C ASP A 69 -4.87 -1.39 -15.81
N ARG A 70 -4.14 -1.68 -16.90
CA ARG A 70 -4.63 -1.44 -18.27
C ARG A 70 -5.85 -2.31 -18.59
N ILE A 71 -5.77 -3.60 -18.28
CA ILE A 71 -6.88 -4.54 -18.51
C ILE A 71 -8.07 -4.17 -17.62
N LEU A 72 -7.82 -3.92 -16.34
CA LEU A 72 -8.83 -3.53 -15.37
C LEU A 72 -9.54 -2.25 -15.82
N GLY A 73 -8.79 -1.19 -16.13
CA GLY A 73 -9.35 0.08 -16.60
C GLY A 73 -10.16 -0.06 -17.88
N THR A 74 -9.71 -0.91 -18.82
CA THR A 74 -10.45 -1.19 -20.06
C THR A 74 -11.77 -1.90 -19.78
N ARG A 75 -11.76 -2.93 -18.91
CA ARG A 75 -12.96 -3.70 -18.55
C ARG A 75 -13.97 -2.83 -17.78
N MET A 76 -13.51 -2.11 -16.76
CA MET A 76 -14.37 -1.21 -15.98
C MET A 76 -14.94 -0.09 -16.86
N GLY A 77 -14.15 0.46 -17.78
CA GLY A 77 -14.61 1.49 -18.71
C GLY A 77 -15.68 0.98 -19.68
N ALA A 78 -15.51 -0.23 -20.21
CA ALA A 78 -16.52 -0.86 -21.07
C ALA A 78 -17.83 -1.11 -20.32
N GLU A 79 -17.75 -1.67 -19.11
CA GLU A 79 -18.93 -1.94 -18.28
C GLU A 79 -19.64 -0.65 -17.87
N ALA A 80 -18.89 0.41 -17.53
CA ALA A 80 -19.48 1.70 -17.18
C ALA A 80 -20.34 2.27 -18.34
N VAL A 81 -19.92 2.06 -19.60
CA VAL A 81 -20.72 2.48 -20.77
C VAL A 81 -21.97 1.62 -20.92
N ILE A 82 -21.87 0.30 -20.79
CA ILE A 82 -23.02 -0.62 -20.85
C ILE A 82 -24.04 -0.23 -19.79
N ALA A 83 -23.58 -0.06 -18.55
CA ALA A 83 -24.42 0.26 -17.43
C ALA A 83 -25.12 1.63 -17.62
N LEU A 84 -24.43 2.63 -18.17
CA LEU A 84 -25.06 3.91 -18.55
C LEU A 84 -26.15 3.74 -19.60
N MET A 85 -25.95 2.89 -20.60
CA MET A 85 -26.95 2.61 -21.64
C MET A 85 -28.18 1.88 -21.11
N ASP A 86 -28.01 1.00 -20.13
CA ASP A 86 -29.08 0.24 -19.49
C ASP A 86 -29.80 1.03 -18.37
N SER A 87 -29.24 2.20 -17.99
CA SER A 87 -29.81 3.04 -16.94
C SER A 87 -31.10 3.74 -17.37
N THR A 88 -32.01 3.90 -16.41
CA THR A 88 -33.27 4.64 -16.55
C THR A 88 -33.28 5.82 -15.58
N PRO A 89 -34.22 6.78 -15.70
CA PRO A 89 -34.33 7.89 -14.74
C PRO A 89 -34.52 7.46 -13.27
N ASN A 90 -34.98 6.23 -13.03
CA ASN A 90 -35.18 5.67 -11.70
C ASN A 90 -33.99 4.82 -11.22
N THR A 91 -33.00 4.56 -12.08
CA THR A 91 -31.81 3.80 -11.72
C THR A 91 -30.90 4.68 -10.84
N PRO A 92 -30.49 4.23 -9.64
CA PRO A 92 -29.59 4.99 -8.79
C PRO A 92 -28.20 5.09 -9.41
N ALA A 93 -27.41 6.07 -8.98
CA ALA A 93 -25.99 6.10 -9.30
C ALA A 93 -25.27 4.91 -8.63
N TYR A 94 -24.41 4.23 -9.37
CA TYR A 94 -23.60 3.11 -8.89
C TYR A 94 -22.15 3.26 -9.34
N VAL A 95 -21.27 2.45 -8.75
CA VAL A 95 -19.85 2.39 -9.05
C VAL A 95 -19.56 1.02 -9.62
N ILE A 96 -18.99 0.98 -10.81
CA ILE A 96 -18.44 -0.25 -11.38
C ILE A 96 -17.21 -0.65 -10.56
N SER A 97 -17.15 -1.90 -10.14
CA SER A 97 -16.07 -2.45 -9.35
C SER A 97 -15.63 -3.82 -9.87
N LEU A 98 -14.61 -4.37 -9.25
CA LEU A 98 -14.18 -5.74 -9.43
C LEU A 98 -14.38 -6.48 -8.10
N ASP A 99 -15.16 -7.56 -8.11
CA ASP A 99 -15.23 -8.52 -7.01
C ASP A 99 -14.62 -9.84 -7.45
N GLY A 100 -13.54 -10.25 -6.79
CA GLY A 100 -12.67 -11.32 -7.27
C GLY A 100 -12.09 -11.01 -8.67
N TYR A 101 -12.57 -11.71 -9.70
CA TYR A 101 -12.17 -11.52 -11.10
C TYR A 101 -13.33 -11.06 -12.01
N GLU A 102 -14.50 -10.83 -11.43
CA GLU A 102 -15.72 -10.42 -12.12
C GLU A 102 -15.99 -8.94 -11.93
N ILE A 103 -16.46 -8.29 -12.99
CA ILE A 103 -16.87 -6.89 -12.92
C ILE A 103 -18.30 -6.87 -12.39
N VAL A 104 -18.56 -5.99 -11.41
CA VAL A 104 -19.85 -5.85 -10.72
C VAL A 104 -20.28 -4.39 -10.61
#